data_AF-A0A7X9IL03-F1
#
_entry.id   AF-A0A7X9IL03-F1
#
_cell.length_a   1.000
_cell.length_b   1.000
_cell.length_c   1.000
_cell.angle_alpha   90.00
_cell.angle_beta   90.00
_cell.angle_gamma   90.00
#
_symmetry.space_group_name_H-M   'P 1'
#
loop_
_entity.id
_entity.type
_entity.pdbx_description
1 polymer ?
#
loop_
_entity_poly.entity_id
_entity_poly.type
_entity_poly.pdbx_seq_one_letter_code
_entity_poly.pdbx_strand_id
1 'polypeptide(L)'
;MKVLPLLLIAYILIQSVQASAEFKCSSEISYKWTSSFKAQEGKESANTDSGNSSEQNKNEEMVYYQSVLAQGENADLAKENLGKQIPPMKEKAAQQCKLSHENKAACIATKFDSMDAVLNKLDFKARSELQRVIMHDCDLQTGKCLEVVASEPDCKEIGKADEKKTEGVEAEKAKEAGAPGTEKKVEKGVAAKKK
;
A
#
# COMPACT_ATOMS: atom_id res chain seq x y z
N MET A 1 -43.58 -38.43 -33.43
CA MET A 1 -42.13 -38.29 -33.72
C MET A 1 -41.68 -36.82 -33.52
N LYS A 2 -41.49 -36.36 -32.28
CA LYS A 2 -41.08 -34.97 -31.95
C LYS A 2 -40.13 -34.86 -30.73
N VAL A 3 -39.40 -35.93 -30.39
CA VAL A 3 -38.60 -36.01 -29.15
C VAL A 3 -37.08 -35.78 -29.39
N LEU A 4 -36.63 -35.75 -30.65
CA LEU A 4 -35.22 -35.60 -30.99
C LEU A 4 -34.56 -34.23 -30.71
N PRO A 5 -35.24 -33.06 -30.76
CA PRO A 5 -34.53 -31.78 -30.64
C PRO A 5 -34.14 -31.40 -29.21
N LEU A 6 -34.77 -31.98 -28.18
CA LEU A 6 -34.47 -31.64 -26.77
C LEU A 6 -33.19 -32.32 -26.26
N LEU A 7 -32.82 -33.48 -26.80
CA LEU A 7 -31.59 -34.19 -26.42
C LEU A 7 -30.32 -33.50 -26.94
N LEU A 8 -30.40 -32.83 -28.08
CA LEU A 8 -29.26 -32.10 -28.67
C LEU A 8 -28.93 -30.81 -27.90
N ILE A 9 -29.95 -30.11 -27.39
CA ILE A 9 -29.76 -28.90 -26.57
C ILE A 9 -29.17 -29.27 -25.19
N ALA A 10 -29.60 -30.38 -24.59
CA ALA A 10 -29.04 -30.87 -23.34
C ALA A 10 -27.56 -31.30 -23.48
N TYR A 11 -27.16 -31.86 -24.63
CA TYR A 11 -25.78 -32.29 -24.84
C TYR A 11 -24.80 -31.11 -25.01
N ILE A 12 -25.24 -30.00 -25.61
CA ILE A 12 -24.42 -28.77 -25.76
C ILE A 12 -24.17 -28.09 -24.40
N LEU A 13 -25.15 -28.14 -23.49
CA LEU A 13 -25.03 -27.54 -22.15
C LEU A 13 -24.16 -28.36 -21.18
N ILE A 14 -23.93 -29.66 -21.45
CA ILE A 14 -23.12 -30.53 -20.57
C ILE A 14 -21.62 -30.46 -20.93
N GLN A 15 -21.24 -30.09 -22.16
CA GLN A 15 -19.83 -29.99 -22.55
C GLN A 15 -19.15 -28.69 -22.14
N SER A 16 -19.87 -27.67 -21.66
CA SER A 16 -19.33 -26.36 -21.31
C SER A 16 -18.76 -26.23 -19.89
N VAL A 17 -18.69 -27.32 -19.11
CA VAL A 17 -18.07 -27.32 -17.77
C VAL A 17 -16.72 -28.06 -17.81
N GLN A 18 -15.88 -27.73 -18.79
CA GLN A 18 -14.45 -27.97 -18.65
C GLN A 18 -13.91 -26.87 -17.73
N ALA A 19 -13.81 -27.17 -16.44
CA ALA A 19 -13.05 -26.36 -15.51
C ALA A 19 -11.59 -26.42 -15.96
N SER A 20 -11.17 -25.48 -16.80
CA SER A 20 -9.76 -25.24 -17.11
C SER A 20 -9.05 -24.93 -15.79
N ALA A 21 -7.90 -25.55 -15.58
CA ALA A 21 -7.04 -25.19 -14.46
C ALA A 21 -6.72 -23.69 -14.56
N GLU A 22 -7.14 -22.91 -13.57
CA GLU A 22 -6.82 -21.49 -13.52
C GLU A 22 -5.45 -21.33 -12.87
N PHE A 23 -4.58 -20.51 -13.44
CA PHE A 23 -3.30 -20.17 -12.83
C PHE A 23 -3.39 -18.76 -12.22
N LYS A 24 -2.78 -18.58 -11.05
CA LYS A 24 -2.61 -17.27 -10.43
C LYS A 24 -1.14 -16.98 -10.22
N CYS A 25 -0.70 -15.85 -10.76
CA CYS A 25 0.64 -15.34 -10.57
C CYS A 25 0.59 -14.10 -9.66
N SER A 26 1.60 -13.98 -8.79
CA SER A 26 1.78 -12.84 -7.90
C SER A 26 3.18 -12.25 -8.05
N SER A 27 3.31 -10.93 -7.95
CA SER A 27 4.60 -10.22 -7.85
C SER A 27 4.49 -9.12 -6.81
N GLU A 28 5.51 -8.98 -5.98
CA GLU A 28 5.60 -7.95 -4.95
C GLU A 28 6.30 -6.72 -5.52
N ILE A 29 5.73 -5.54 -5.28
CA ILE A 29 6.31 -4.27 -5.67
C ILE A 29 6.83 -3.60 -4.40
N SER A 30 8.10 -3.22 -4.45
CA SER A 30 8.81 -2.53 -3.38
C SER A 30 9.59 -1.37 -3.97
N TYR A 31 9.88 -0.35 -3.17
CA TYR A 31 10.75 0.74 -3.58
C TYR A 31 11.94 0.88 -2.64
N LYS A 32 13.08 1.23 -3.21
CA LYS A 32 14.31 1.59 -2.49
C LYS A 32 14.33 3.09 -2.29
N TRP A 33 14.65 3.50 -1.07
CA TRP A 33 14.88 4.90 -0.75
C TRP A 33 16.09 5.03 0.17
N THR A 34 16.62 6.24 0.29
CA THR A 34 17.71 6.55 1.21
C THR A 34 17.39 7.80 2.02
N SER A 35 17.61 7.76 3.33
CA SER A 35 17.42 8.90 4.23
C SER A 35 18.59 9.87 4.10
N SER A 36 18.29 11.17 4.00
CA SER A 36 19.33 12.22 3.94
C SER A 36 20.09 12.38 5.24
N PHE A 37 19.49 12.01 6.37
CA PHE A 37 20.11 12.18 7.69
C PHE A 37 21.35 11.28 7.86
N LYS A 38 21.23 9.99 7.50
CA LYS A 38 22.33 9.03 7.62
C LYS A 38 23.52 9.33 6.70
N ALA A 39 23.34 10.19 5.69
CA ALA A 39 24.42 10.62 4.81
C ALA A 39 25.38 11.63 5.46
N GLN A 40 24.97 12.33 6.53
CA GLN A 40 25.78 13.34 7.20
C GLN A 40 26.66 12.76 8.29
N GLU A 41 26.19 11.77 9.05
CA GLU A 41 26.95 11.16 10.16
C GLU A 41 28.22 10.41 9.68
N GLY A 42 28.26 9.97 8.41
CA GLY A 42 29.40 9.24 7.87
C GLY A 42 30.60 10.10 7.43
N LYS A 43 30.48 11.43 7.37
CA LYS A 43 31.55 12.30 6.82
C LYS A 43 32.57 12.79 7.85
N GLU A 44 32.27 12.74 9.14
CA GLU A 44 33.16 13.32 10.16
C GLU A 44 34.19 12.34 10.72
N SER A 45 34.13 11.05 10.35
CA SER A 45 34.98 10.00 10.94
C SER A 45 35.89 9.27 9.94
N ALA A 46 36.13 9.82 8.75
CA ALA A 46 36.95 9.20 7.70
C ALA A 46 38.19 10.04 7.36
N ASN A 47 39.16 10.08 8.28
CA ASN A 47 40.56 10.41 7.95
C ASN A 47 41.43 9.17 8.17
N THR A 48 41.07 8.08 7.50
CA THR A 48 41.85 6.84 7.51
C THR A 48 41.95 6.32 6.09
N ASP A 49 43.16 6.46 5.56
CA ASP A 49 43.57 6.17 4.20
C ASP A 49 43.58 4.65 3.99
N SER A 50 42.59 4.10 3.30
CA SER A 50 42.62 2.72 2.80
C SER A 50 41.57 2.44 1.74
N GLY A 51 42.00 2.55 0.49
CA GLY A 51 42.12 1.38 -0.38
C GLY A 51 40.85 0.58 -0.68
N ASN A 52 40.20 0.98 -1.78
CA ASN A 52 39.53 0.12 -2.76
C ASN A 52 38.57 -0.94 -2.19
N SER A 53 37.31 -0.54 -1.97
CA SER A 53 36.24 -1.52 -1.89
C SER A 53 34.95 -0.94 -2.46
N SER A 54 34.23 -1.83 -3.14
CA SER A 54 32.85 -1.70 -3.58
C SER A 54 31.96 -1.50 -2.34
N GLU A 55 32.05 -0.32 -1.73
CA GLU A 55 31.32 0.03 -0.53
C GLU A 55 29.91 0.45 -0.96
N GLN A 56 29.09 -0.58 -1.16
CA GLN A 56 27.66 -0.50 -1.37
C GLN A 56 27.05 0.47 -0.35
N ASN A 57 26.20 1.38 -0.84
CA ASN A 57 25.42 2.33 -0.06
C ASN A 57 24.82 1.67 1.21
N LYS A 58 25.45 1.84 2.37
CA LYS A 58 25.01 1.28 3.66
C LYS A 58 23.66 1.83 4.17
N ASN A 59 22.97 2.68 3.41
CA ASN A 59 21.78 3.40 3.83
C ASN A 59 20.61 3.29 2.83
N GLU A 60 20.57 2.23 2.02
CA GLU A 60 19.39 1.92 1.21
C GLU A 60 18.41 1.06 2.02
N GLU A 61 17.18 1.52 2.12
CA GLU A 61 16.09 0.76 2.75
C GLU A 61 15.06 0.37 1.70
N MET A 62 14.63 -0.89 1.74
CA MET A 62 13.60 -1.42 0.85
C MET A 62 12.26 -1.43 1.58
N VAL A 63 11.28 -0.72 1.03
CA VAL A 63 9.94 -0.61 1.60
C VAL A 63 8.96 -1.35 0.70
N TYR A 64 8.20 -2.26 1.29
CA TYR A 64 7.11 -2.96 0.62
C TYR A 64 5.97 -1.98 0.30
N TYR A 65 5.48 -2.01 -0.94
CA TYR A 65 4.33 -1.21 -1.35
C TYR A 65 3.06 -2.06 -1.45
N GLN A 66 3.04 -3.06 -2.33
CA GLN A 66 1.88 -3.94 -2.52
C GLN A 66 2.23 -5.22 -3.28
N SER A 67 1.34 -6.22 -3.21
CA SER A 67 1.36 -7.41 -4.07
C SER A 67 0.37 -7.26 -5.21
N VAL A 68 0.81 -7.54 -6.44
CA VAL A 68 -0.02 -7.53 -7.64
C VAL A 68 -0.32 -8.96 -8.05
N LEU A 69 -1.58 -9.23 -8.35
CA LEU A 69 -2.10 -10.55 -8.70
C LEU A 69 -2.67 -10.53 -10.11
N ALA A 70 -2.43 -11.59 -10.87
CA ALA A 70 -3.08 -11.81 -12.15
C ALA A 70 -3.43 -13.28 -12.33
N GLN A 71 -4.51 -13.55 -13.06
CA GLN A 71 -4.98 -14.88 -13.39
C GLN A 71 -4.94 -15.12 -14.89
N GLY A 72 -4.92 -16.39 -15.29
CA GLY A 72 -4.98 -16.84 -16.68
C GLY A 72 -5.31 -18.32 -16.80
N GLU A 73 -5.74 -18.73 -18.00
CA GLU A 73 -6.07 -20.13 -18.31
C GLU A 73 -4.84 -21.06 -18.27
N ASN A 74 -3.64 -20.47 -18.34
CA ASN A 74 -2.37 -21.14 -18.17
C ASN A 74 -1.35 -20.17 -17.53
N ALA A 75 -0.21 -20.69 -17.10
CA ALA A 75 0.82 -19.91 -16.43
C ALA A 75 1.36 -18.76 -17.31
N ASP A 76 1.46 -18.95 -18.63
CA ASP A 76 2.00 -17.95 -19.55
C ASP A 76 1.06 -16.76 -19.71
N LEU A 77 -0.25 -17.00 -19.87
CA LEU A 77 -1.27 -15.95 -19.90
C LEU A 77 -1.37 -15.21 -18.57
N ALA A 78 -1.27 -15.92 -17.44
CA ALA A 78 -1.27 -15.28 -16.12
C ALA A 78 -0.04 -14.36 -15.94
N LYS A 79 1.14 -14.78 -16.39
CA LYS A 79 2.36 -13.96 -16.41
C LYS A 79 2.24 -12.77 -17.36
N GLU A 80 1.66 -12.95 -18.56
CA GLU A 80 1.44 -11.87 -19.51
C GLU A 80 0.51 -10.80 -18.92
N ASN A 81 -0.59 -11.23 -18.31
CA ASN A 81 -1.53 -10.34 -17.63
C ASN A 81 -0.87 -9.61 -16.45
N LEU A 82 -0.03 -10.31 -15.68
CA LEU A 82 0.75 -9.69 -14.60
C LEU A 82 1.73 -8.64 -15.14
N GLY A 83 2.42 -8.96 -16.25
CA GLY A 83 3.35 -8.07 -16.93
C GLY A 83 2.71 -6.77 -17.40
N LYS A 84 1.42 -6.79 -17.78
CA LYS A 84 0.64 -5.58 -18.12
C LYS A 84 0.31 -4.73 -16.89
N GLN A 85 0.14 -5.35 -15.72
CA GLN A 85 -0.22 -4.64 -14.48
C GLN A 85 0.99 -4.07 -13.72
N ILE A 86 2.17 -4.69 -13.83
CA ILE A 86 3.36 -4.25 -13.08
C ILE A 86 3.77 -2.79 -13.40
N PRO A 87 3.89 -2.33 -14.66
CA PRO A 87 4.35 -0.98 -14.97
C PRO A 87 3.52 0.16 -14.33
N PRO A 88 2.18 0.22 -14.45
CA PRO A 88 1.41 1.29 -13.80
C PRO A 88 1.49 1.20 -12.26
N MET A 89 1.67 0.00 -11.70
CA MET A 89 1.83 -0.15 -10.26
C MET A 89 3.21 0.29 -9.77
N LYS A 90 4.27 0.08 -10.57
CA LYS A 90 5.60 0.64 -10.30
C LYS A 90 5.58 2.17 -10.32
N GLU A 91 4.86 2.76 -11.27
CA GLU A 91 4.70 4.22 -11.33
C GLU A 91 4.01 4.77 -10.08
N LYS A 92 2.91 4.14 -9.64
CA LYS A 92 2.23 4.51 -8.40
C LYS A 92 3.12 4.38 -7.17
N ALA A 93 3.89 3.29 -7.07
CA ALA A 93 4.86 3.09 -5.99
C ALA A 93 5.93 4.20 -5.99
N ALA A 94 6.44 4.60 -7.17
CA ALA A 94 7.40 5.68 -7.29
C ALA A 94 6.80 7.02 -6.81
N GLN A 95 5.57 7.34 -7.22
CA GLN A 95 4.87 8.54 -6.78
C GLN A 95 4.64 8.53 -5.26
N GLN A 96 4.21 7.40 -4.70
CA GLN A 96 4.02 7.24 -3.26
C GLN A 96 5.31 7.45 -2.48
N CYS A 97 6.43 6.89 -2.98
CA CYS A 97 7.74 7.10 -2.39
C CYS A 97 8.07 8.60 -2.36
N LYS A 98 7.91 9.32 -3.48
CA LYS A 98 8.22 10.75 -3.56
C LYS A 98 7.36 11.59 -2.61
N LEU A 99 6.07 11.29 -2.54
CA LEU A 99 5.15 11.97 -1.64
C LEU A 99 5.51 11.76 -0.16
N SER A 100 5.96 10.55 0.18
CA SER A 100 6.26 10.18 1.57
C SER A 100 7.65 10.63 2.01
N HIS A 101 8.65 10.56 1.12
CA HIS A 101 10.06 10.72 1.47
C HIS A 101 10.74 11.94 0.85
N GLU A 102 10.28 12.48 -0.28
CA GLU A 102 10.91 13.66 -0.91
C GLU A 102 10.18 14.97 -0.56
N ASN A 103 8.93 14.89 -0.10
CA ASN A 103 8.10 16.07 0.18
C ASN A 103 8.07 16.43 1.67
N LYS A 104 9.13 17.09 2.15
CA LYS A 104 9.22 17.59 3.54
C LYS A 104 8.03 18.47 3.93
N ALA A 105 7.54 19.31 3.04
CA ALA A 105 6.41 20.20 3.31
C ALA A 105 5.12 19.40 3.59
N ALA A 106 4.87 18.33 2.84
CA ALA A 106 3.73 17.44 3.06
C ALA A 106 3.86 16.67 4.40
N CYS A 107 5.07 16.21 4.75
CA CYS A 107 5.31 15.60 6.07
C CYS A 107 4.94 16.56 7.19
N ILE A 108 5.46 17.80 7.12
CA ILE A 108 5.21 18.83 8.11
C ILE A 108 3.71 19.12 8.21
N ALA A 109 3.05 19.41 7.09
CA ALA A 109 1.61 19.71 7.07
C ALA A 109 0.77 18.59 7.71
N THR A 110 1.03 17.33 7.34
CA THR A 110 0.30 16.17 7.88
C THR A 110 0.49 16.04 9.40
N LYS A 111 1.73 16.24 9.90
CA LYS A 111 2.01 16.21 11.34
C LYS A 111 1.30 17.35 12.07
N PHE A 112 1.30 18.55 11.52
CA PHE A 112 0.55 19.69 12.08
C PHE A 112 -0.96 19.43 12.11
N ASP A 113 -1.53 18.94 11.02
CA ASP A 113 -2.96 18.64 10.91
C ASP A 113 -3.38 17.57 11.94
N SER A 114 -2.58 16.51 12.08
CA SER A 114 -2.86 15.45 13.07
C SER A 114 -2.70 15.90 14.53
N MET A 115 -1.97 16.98 14.78
CA MET A 115 -1.70 17.53 16.12
C MET A 115 -2.39 18.86 16.40
N ASP A 116 -3.27 19.35 15.52
CA ASP A 116 -3.89 20.68 15.63
C ASP A 116 -4.61 20.88 16.99
N ALA A 117 -5.36 19.88 17.43
CA ALA A 117 -6.06 19.92 18.72
C ALA A 117 -5.11 20.02 19.93
N VAL A 118 -3.88 19.50 19.82
CA VAL A 118 -2.85 19.59 20.86
C VAL A 118 -2.18 20.96 20.79
N LEU A 119 -1.81 21.41 19.59
CA LEU A 119 -1.14 22.70 19.36
C LEU A 119 -1.94 23.89 19.89
N ASN A 120 -3.26 23.83 19.79
CA ASN A 120 -4.16 24.87 20.30
C ASN A 120 -4.24 24.93 21.83
N LYS A 121 -3.82 23.88 22.55
CA LYS A 121 -3.82 23.82 24.03
C LYS A 121 -2.46 24.17 24.64
N LEU A 122 -1.39 24.18 23.86
CA LEU A 122 -0.04 24.48 24.32
C LEU A 122 0.22 26.00 24.40
N ASP A 123 1.05 26.41 25.37
CA ASP A 123 1.58 27.76 25.40
C ASP A 123 2.56 28.02 24.22
N PHE A 124 2.95 29.28 24.03
CA PHE A 124 3.81 29.69 22.91
C PHE A 124 5.16 28.96 22.90
N LYS A 125 5.78 28.73 24.06
CA LYS A 125 7.09 28.07 24.15
C LYS A 125 6.98 26.58 23.83
N ALA A 126 5.99 25.90 24.42
CA ALA A 126 5.72 24.50 24.15
C ALA A 126 5.33 24.27 22.67
N ARG A 127 4.56 25.19 22.09
CA ARG A 127 4.25 25.17 20.65
C ARG A 127 5.53 25.28 19.83
N SER A 128 6.35 26.29 20.07
CA SER A 128 7.61 26.48 19.33
C SER A 128 8.53 25.25 19.40
N GLU A 129 8.62 24.61 20.56
CA GLU A 129 9.42 23.40 20.72
C GLU A 129 8.82 22.20 19.97
N LEU A 130 7.49 22.01 20.03
CA LEU A 130 6.82 20.98 19.25
C LEU A 130 7.02 21.19 17.73
N GLN A 131 6.95 22.43 17.24
CA GLN A 131 7.24 22.74 15.84
C GLN A 131 8.66 22.34 15.45
N ARG A 132 9.65 22.65 16.30
CA ARG A 132 11.05 22.27 16.11
C ARG A 132 11.22 20.75 16.03
N VAL A 133 10.57 20.01 16.93
CA VAL A 133 10.60 18.54 16.94
C VAL A 133 9.93 17.95 15.69
N ILE A 134 8.79 18.49 15.26
CA ILE A 134 8.12 18.06 14.02
C ILE A 134 9.02 18.29 12.80
N MET A 135 9.64 19.46 12.70
CA MET A 135 10.56 19.76 11.61
C MET A 135 11.75 18.79 11.59
N HIS A 136 12.32 18.51 12.76
CA HIS A 136 13.41 17.55 12.91
C HIS A 136 12.97 16.12 12.54
N ASP A 137 11.82 15.64 13.02
CA ASP A 137 11.27 14.32 12.65
C ASP A 137 11.08 14.19 11.13
N CYS A 138 10.53 15.24 10.50
CA CYS A 138 10.40 15.27 9.04
C CYS A 138 11.77 15.30 8.35
N ASP A 139 12.77 16.00 8.87
CA ASP A 139 14.13 15.97 8.32
C ASP A 139 14.77 14.57 8.35
N LEU A 140 14.49 13.79 9.40
CA LEU A 140 14.94 12.39 9.50
C LEU A 140 14.24 11.46 8.48
N GLN A 141 12.96 11.71 8.24
CA GLN A 141 12.12 10.93 7.32
C GLN A 141 12.26 11.37 5.85
N THR A 142 12.86 12.54 5.62
CA THR A 142 13.12 13.03 4.26
C THR A 142 14.33 12.30 3.67
N GLY A 143 14.29 12.08 2.37
CA GLY A 143 15.28 11.30 1.67
C GLY A 143 15.12 11.41 0.17
N LYS A 144 15.71 10.44 -0.55
CA LYS A 144 15.59 10.32 -2.00
C LYS A 144 15.08 8.95 -2.37
N CYS A 145 14.11 8.91 -3.27
CA CYS A 145 13.64 7.69 -3.90
C CYS A 145 14.62 7.25 -4.97
N LEU A 146 15.06 6.01 -4.92
CA LEU A 146 16.09 5.48 -5.82
C LEU A 146 15.47 4.68 -6.95
N GLU A 147 14.86 3.54 -6.62
CA GLU A 147 14.42 2.56 -7.61
C GLU A 147 13.14 1.86 -7.13
N VAL A 148 12.25 1.54 -8.05
CA VAL A 148 11.11 0.65 -7.78
C VAL A 148 11.37 -0.70 -8.42
N VAL A 149 11.41 -1.73 -7.58
CA VAL A 149 11.64 -3.12 -7.98
C VAL A 149 10.34 -3.90 -7.91
N ALA A 150 10.20 -4.87 -8.81
CA ALA A 150 9.15 -5.89 -8.71
C ALA A 150 9.85 -7.24 -8.56
N SER A 151 9.35 -8.09 -7.66
CA SER A 151 9.85 -9.44 -7.49
C SER A 151 9.60 -10.28 -8.74
N GLU A 152 10.33 -11.37 -8.87
CA GLU A 152 10.00 -12.38 -9.88
C GLU A 152 8.57 -12.92 -9.67
N PRO A 153 7.81 -13.19 -10.75
CA PRO A 153 6.47 -13.75 -10.64
C PRO A 153 6.45 -15.16 -10.00
N ASP A 154 5.73 -15.32 -8.89
CA ASP A 154 5.39 -16.62 -8.29
C ASP A 154 4.03 -17.08 -8.82
N CYS A 155 3.98 -18.21 -9.53
CA CYS A 155 2.78 -18.71 -10.19
C CYS A 155 2.35 -20.05 -9.61
N LYS A 156 1.08 -20.17 -9.24
CA LYS A 156 0.47 -21.37 -8.66
C LYS A 156 -0.77 -21.76 -9.45
N GLU A 157 -0.92 -23.07 -9.66
CA GLU A 157 -2.12 -23.65 -10.24
C GLU A 157 -3.23 -23.66 -9.19
N ILE A 158 -4.36 -23.02 -9.50
CA ILE A 158 -5.58 -23.05 -8.71
C ILE A 158 -6.41 -24.24 -9.21
N GLY A 159 -6.05 -25.44 -8.78
CA GLY A 159 -6.78 -26.65 -9.10
C GLY A 159 -7.62 -27.12 -7.92
N LYS A 160 -8.93 -26.84 -7.91
CA LYS A 160 -10.08 -27.46 -7.16
C LYS A 160 -9.93 -27.98 -5.70
N ALA A 161 -8.76 -27.92 -5.07
CA ALA A 161 -8.46 -28.58 -3.81
C ALA A 161 -8.45 -27.63 -2.60
N ASP A 162 -8.44 -26.32 -2.84
CA ASP A 162 -8.36 -25.30 -1.77
C ASP A 162 -9.71 -24.71 -1.32
N GLU A 163 -10.85 -25.16 -1.89
CA GLU A 163 -12.18 -24.82 -1.34
C GLU A 163 -12.42 -25.39 0.07
N LYS A 164 -11.55 -26.24 0.59
CA LYS A 164 -11.75 -26.91 1.89
C LYS A 164 -11.08 -26.21 3.08
N LYS A 165 -10.53 -25.00 2.96
CA LYS A 165 -9.79 -24.36 4.07
C LYS A 165 -10.10 -22.89 4.35
N THR A 166 -11.26 -22.38 3.93
CA THR A 166 -11.71 -21.03 4.26
C THR A 166 -13.11 -20.95 4.90
N GLU A 167 -13.63 -22.06 5.42
CA GLU A 167 -14.73 -22.06 6.40
C GLU A 167 -14.11 -22.30 7.79
N GLY A 168 -13.71 -21.23 8.48
CA GLY A 168 -13.12 -21.40 9.82
C GLY A 168 -12.55 -20.17 10.51
N VAL A 169 -12.67 -18.97 9.94
CA VAL A 169 -12.30 -17.72 10.64
C VAL A 169 -13.36 -16.65 10.38
N GLU A 170 -14.62 -16.97 10.68
CA GLU A 170 -15.67 -15.94 10.79
C GLU A 170 -16.73 -16.35 11.81
N ALA A 171 -16.33 -16.52 13.08
CA ALA A 171 -17.28 -16.66 14.19
C ALA A 171 -16.66 -16.39 15.57
N GLU A 172 -15.89 -15.32 15.77
CA GLU A 172 -15.63 -14.84 17.16
C GLU A 172 -15.26 -13.35 17.24
N LYS A 173 -16.19 -12.46 16.85
CA LYS A 173 -16.19 -11.09 17.37
C LYS A 173 -17.58 -10.46 17.35
N ALA A 174 -18.50 -11.05 18.11
CA ALA A 174 -19.82 -10.48 18.39
C ALA A 174 -20.18 -10.67 19.86
N LYS A 175 -19.49 -9.94 20.76
CA LYS A 175 -20.01 -9.59 22.09
C LYS A 175 -19.15 -8.49 22.73
N GLU A 176 -19.49 -7.24 22.43
CA GLU A 176 -19.66 -6.17 23.43
C GLU A 176 -20.20 -4.93 22.72
N ALA A 177 -21.52 -4.95 22.52
CA ALA A 177 -22.30 -3.75 22.31
C ALA A 177 -22.56 -3.12 23.69
N GLY A 178 -21.99 -1.95 23.92
CA GLY A 178 -22.16 -1.18 25.15
C GLY A 178 -22.21 0.31 24.87
N ALA A 179 -23.43 0.85 24.92
CA ALA A 179 -23.85 2.25 25.07
C ALA A 179 -23.97 3.16 23.82
N PRO A 180 -25.21 3.52 23.43
CA PRO A 180 -25.50 4.64 22.52
C PRO A 180 -25.45 5.98 23.28
N GLY A 181 -24.55 6.86 22.85
CA GLY A 181 -24.47 8.25 23.32
C GLY A 181 -25.31 9.18 22.46
N THR A 182 -26.41 9.65 23.04
CA THR A 182 -27.37 10.67 22.61
C THR A 182 -26.85 11.79 21.70
N GLU A 183 -27.52 11.94 20.56
CA GLU A 183 -27.59 13.15 19.75
C GLU A 183 -27.99 14.38 20.59
N LYS A 184 -27.20 15.45 20.50
CA LYS A 184 -27.62 16.79 20.93
C LYS A 184 -27.77 17.69 19.71
N LYS A 185 -29.00 17.72 19.21
CA LYS A 185 -29.52 18.72 18.26
C LYS A 185 -29.30 20.13 18.85
N VAL A 186 -28.39 20.91 18.26
CA VAL A 186 -28.33 22.37 18.50
C VAL A 186 -28.77 23.06 17.22
N GLU A 187 -30.03 23.50 17.28
CA GLU A 187 -30.71 24.35 16.33
C GLU A 187 -30.48 25.82 16.73
N LYS A 188 -29.85 26.61 15.86
CA LYS A 188 -29.86 28.09 15.80
C LYS A 188 -29.15 28.47 14.50
N GLY A 189 -29.79 28.97 13.44
CA GLY A 189 -30.83 29.98 13.40
C GLY A 189 -30.18 31.35 13.21
N VAL A 190 -29.81 31.73 11.99
CA VAL A 190 -29.59 33.13 11.60
C VAL A 190 -30.09 33.32 10.16
N ALA A 191 -31.22 34.01 10.05
CA ALA A 191 -31.72 34.59 8.82
C ALA A 191 -30.84 35.80 8.43
N ALA A 192 -30.34 35.82 7.19
CA ALA A 192 -29.78 37.03 6.59
C ALA A 192 -30.69 37.50 5.45
N LYS A 193 -31.19 38.71 5.66
CA LYS A 193 -32.25 39.41 4.95
C LYS A 193 -31.67 40.10 3.70
N LYS A 194 -32.41 40.03 2.60
CA LYS A 194 -32.20 40.81 1.36
C LYS A 194 -32.02 42.31 1.64
N LYS A 195 -31.12 42.94 0.86
CA LYS A 195 -31.37 44.22 0.20
C LYS A 195 -30.84 44.15 -1.21
#